data_AF-A0A395GTN2-F1
#
_entry.id   AF-A0A395GTN2-F1
#
_cell.length_a   1.000
_cell.length_b   1.000
_cell.length_c   1.000
_cell.angle_alpha   90.00
_cell.angle_beta   90.00
_cell.angle_gamma   90.00
#
_symmetry.space_group_name_H-M   'P 1'
#
loop_
_entity.id
_entity.type
_entity.pdbx_description
1 polymer ?
#
loop_
_entity_poly.entity_id
_entity_poly.type
_entity_poly.pdbx_seq_one_letter_code
_entity_poly.pdbx_strand_id
1 'polypeptide(L)'
;MRRNFCSAVETHLFLSIDNKDYAAPPSWIEEYRTHWALWHLRHYSDLQNLALNHITSQCCTTIVEKLETYTTWNGLVNNDSPMPRVEEIWTLAAVLTDLGLHVSYGFFKHEPNEPLNALWDLPQETPLPLIPFSNLPPQAMNYPVWCPSPVPNVTKINDTWDRIVQDPSFPSLVSMFFRSQVYDMLMARRRTATCMEDMRPYRRLGMCIWDAWRVYSAGLLSFRCVGMIPTPTGGFVEPSRPGLHNVRKMQIRWAALIGKDV
;
A
#
# COMPACT_ATOMS: atom_id res chain seq x y z
N MET A 1 -11.22 -0.98 -3.79
CA MET A 1 -10.18 0.08 -3.80
C MET A 1 -10.59 1.31 -4.61
N ARG A 2 -10.58 1.27 -5.96
CA ARG A 2 -10.73 2.49 -6.80
C ARG A 2 -11.99 3.28 -6.49
N ARG A 3 -13.13 2.59 -6.36
CA ARG A 3 -14.42 3.21 -6.00
C ARG A 3 -14.34 3.97 -4.67
N ASN A 4 -13.78 3.36 -3.63
CA ASN A 4 -13.65 3.97 -2.31
C ASN A 4 -12.75 5.20 -2.36
N PHE A 5 -11.61 5.11 -3.06
CA PHE A 5 -10.71 6.24 -3.26
C PHE A 5 -11.38 7.39 -4.01
N CYS A 6 -12.01 7.13 -5.16
CA CYS A 6 -12.70 8.17 -5.93
C CYS A 6 -13.82 8.81 -5.12
N SER A 7 -14.62 8.00 -4.41
CA SER A 7 -15.69 8.50 -3.54
C SER A 7 -15.15 9.40 -2.43
N ALA A 8 -14.04 9.03 -1.78
CA ALA A 8 -13.42 9.83 -0.74
C ALA A 8 -12.89 11.17 -1.30
N VAL A 9 -12.24 11.12 -2.47
CA VAL A 9 -11.74 12.30 -3.17
C VAL A 9 -12.89 13.23 -3.57
N GLU A 10 -13.96 12.70 -4.15
CA GLU A 10 -15.15 13.47 -4.56
C GLU A 10 -15.91 14.03 -3.37
N THR A 11 -15.93 13.33 -2.24
CA THR A 11 -16.64 13.80 -1.05
C THR A 11 -15.85 14.90 -0.33
N HIS A 12 -14.53 14.72 -0.19
CA HIS A 12 -13.74 15.55 0.72
C HIS A 12 -12.84 16.56 0.03
N LEU A 13 -12.46 16.32 -1.24
CA LEU A 13 -11.45 17.11 -1.94
C LEU A 13 -11.95 17.77 -3.23
N PHE A 14 -13.20 17.54 -3.64
CA PHE A 14 -13.76 17.96 -4.94
C PHE A 14 -13.53 19.43 -5.28
N LEU A 15 -13.71 20.34 -4.34
CA LEU A 15 -13.53 21.78 -4.56
C LEU A 15 -12.05 22.20 -4.70
N SER A 16 -11.12 21.29 -4.41
CA SER A 16 -9.69 21.58 -4.35
C SER A 16 -8.87 20.87 -5.42
N ILE A 17 -9.50 20.09 -6.30
CA ILE A 17 -8.85 19.28 -7.32
C ILE A 17 -9.21 19.80 -8.71
N ASP A 18 -8.18 20.18 -9.45
CA ASP A 18 -8.31 20.65 -10.83
C ASP A 18 -8.15 19.52 -11.87
N ASN A 19 -7.55 18.39 -11.47
CA ASN A 19 -7.26 17.26 -12.34
C ASN A 19 -8.11 16.03 -11.99
N LYS A 20 -8.98 15.58 -12.91
CA LYS A 20 -9.87 14.42 -12.72
C LYS A 20 -9.24 13.07 -13.02
N ASP A 21 -7.96 13.02 -13.38
CA ASP A 21 -7.24 11.79 -13.68
C ASP A 21 -7.09 10.87 -12.46
N TYR A 22 -7.36 11.35 -11.24
CA TYR A 22 -7.49 10.49 -10.06
C TYR A 22 -8.55 9.39 -10.24
N ALA A 23 -9.53 9.63 -11.10
CA ALA A 23 -10.61 8.69 -11.42
C ALA A 23 -10.31 7.80 -12.63
N ALA A 24 -9.14 7.91 -13.27
CA ALA A 24 -8.77 7.08 -14.40
C ALA A 24 -8.82 5.57 -14.06
N PRO A 25 -8.94 4.67 -15.06
CA PRO A 25 -8.80 3.23 -14.84
C PRO A 25 -7.48 2.88 -14.12
N PRO A 26 -7.40 1.71 -13.45
CA PRO A 26 -6.14 1.25 -12.87
C PRO A 26 -5.01 1.22 -13.90
N SER A 27 -3.84 1.70 -13.53
CA SER A 27 -2.64 1.54 -14.34
C SER A 27 -2.03 0.16 -14.14
N TRP A 28 -1.13 -0.23 -15.05
CA TRP A 28 -0.47 -1.53 -14.99
C TRP A 28 0.22 -1.79 -13.64
N ILE A 29 0.86 -0.78 -13.03
CA ILE A 29 1.55 -0.95 -11.74
C ILE A 29 0.57 -1.22 -10.60
N GLU A 30 -0.63 -0.64 -10.64
CA GLU A 30 -1.66 -0.82 -9.61
C GLU A 30 -2.20 -2.26 -9.67
N GLU A 31 -2.40 -2.77 -10.89
CA GLU A 31 -2.70 -4.18 -11.10
C GLU A 31 -1.55 -5.08 -10.65
N TYR A 32 -0.31 -4.76 -11.02
CA TYR A 32 0.87 -5.52 -10.61
C TYR A 32 0.97 -5.64 -9.10
N ARG A 33 0.89 -4.52 -8.37
CA ARG A 33 0.97 -4.49 -6.90
C ARG A 33 -0.16 -5.29 -6.25
N THR A 34 -1.36 -5.22 -6.82
CA THR A 34 -2.50 -6.02 -6.37
C THR A 34 -2.23 -7.51 -6.52
N HIS A 35 -1.79 -7.95 -7.71
CA HIS A 35 -1.49 -9.36 -7.97
C HIS A 35 -0.32 -9.87 -7.12
N TRP A 36 0.73 -9.07 -6.99
CA TRP A 36 1.89 -9.37 -6.15
C TRP A 36 1.50 -9.55 -4.68
N ALA A 37 0.70 -8.63 -4.14
CA ALA A 37 0.21 -8.71 -2.76
C ALA A 37 -0.74 -9.90 -2.56
N LEU A 38 -1.62 -10.20 -3.53
CA LEU A 38 -2.50 -11.38 -3.50
C LEU A 38 -1.68 -12.67 -3.46
N TRP A 39 -0.62 -12.76 -4.27
CA TRP A 39 0.27 -13.90 -4.31
C TRP A 39 0.90 -14.15 -2.93
N HIS A 40 1.46 -13.11 -2.31
CA HIS A 40 2.05 -13.24 -0.97
C HIS A 40 1.03 -13.62 0.11
N LEU A 41 -0.17 -13.03 0.10
CA LEU A 41 -1.24 -13.39 1.05
C LEU A 41 -1.64 -14.86 0.91
N ARG A 42 -1.85 -15.34 -0.33
CA ARG A 42 -2.21 -16.73 -0.61
C ARG A 42 -1.10 -17.67 -0.21
N HIS A 43 0.12 -17.40 -0.67
CA HIS A 43 1.27 -18.25 -0.43
C HIS A 43 1.58 -18.36 1.07
N TYR A 44 1.58 -17.25 1.81
CA TYR A 44 1.78 -17.27 3.26
C TYR A 44 0.68 -18.04 3.98
N SER A 45 -0.59 -17.82 3.61
CA SER A 45 -1.72 -18.54 4.22
C SER A 45 -1.67 -20.04 3.95
N ASP A 46 -1.30 -20.46 2.74
CA ASP A 46 -1.18 -21.87 2.37
C ASP A 46 -0.04 -22.55 3.11
N LEU A 47 1.11 -21.88 3.24
CA LEU A 47 2.22 -22.38 4.05
C LEU A 47 1.83 -22.54 5.53
N GLN A 48 1.12 -21.56 6.10
CA GLN A 48 0.68 -21.65 7.49
C GLN A 48 -0.37 -22.75 7.69
N ASN A 49 -1.32 -22.91 6.75
CA ASN A 49 -2.30 -23.99 6.80
C ASN A 49 -1.63 -25.37 6.69
N LEU A 50 -0.66 -25.52 5.77
CA LEU A 50 0.11 -26.76 5.63
C LEU A 50 0.90 -27.06 6.91
N ALA A 51 1.54 -26.04 7.50
CA ALA A 51 2.23 -26.17 8.77
C ALA A 51 1.25 -26.64 9.87
N LEU A 52 0.09 -25.99 10.03
CA LEU A 52 -0.88 -26.36 11.06
C LEU A 52 -1.46 -27.77 10.90
N ASN A 53 -1.74 -28.19 9.65
CA ASN A 53 -2.42 -29.47 9.39
C ASN A 53 -1.50 -30.69 9.35
N HIS A 54 -0.22 -30.51 9.05
CA HIS A 54 0.73 -31.62 8.89
C HIS A 54 1.77 -31.73 10.01
N ILE A 55 1.79 -30.80 10.97
CA ILE A 55 2.75 -30.80 12.08
C ILE A 55 2.14 -31.48 13.31
N THR A 56 2.36 -32.79 13.44
CA THR A 56 2.03 -33.59 14.64
C THR A 56 3.26 -33.90 15.51
N SER A 57 4.45 -33.40 15.14
CA SER A 57 5.73 -33.75 15.78
C SER A 57 6.45 -32.55 16.41
N GLN A 58 7.02 -32.80 17.59
CA GLN A 58 7.77 -31.85 18.43
C GLN A 58 9.06 -31.30 17.77
N CYS A 59 9.52 -31.88 16.67
CA CYS A 59 10.69 -31.41 15.90
C CYS A 59 10.38 -30.15 15.04
N CYS A 60 9.11 -29.80 14.87
CA CYS A 60 8.66 -28.84 13.85
C CYS A 60 8.19 -27.48 14.39
N THR A 61 8.28 -27.21 15.70
CA THR A 61 8.15 -25.82 16.22
C THR A 61 9.14 -24.89 15.52
N THR A 62 10.34 -25.41 15.22
CA THR A 62 11.35 -24.72 14.39
C THR A 62 10.89 -24.39 12.97
N ILE A 63 9.89 -25.06 12.39
CA ILE A 63 9.35 -24.75 11.04
C ILE A 63 8.38 -23.57 11.12
N VAL A 64 7.56 -23.50 12.18
CA VAL A 64 6.69 -22.35 12.44
C VAL A 64 7.52 -21.13 12.85
N GLU A 65 8.56 -21.30 13.65
CA GLU A 65 9.58 -20.26 13.91
C GLU A 65 10.28 -19.83 12.62
N LYS A 66 10.56 -20.74 11.68
CA LYS A 66 11.09 -20.39 10.34
C LYS A 66 10.08 -19.64 9.47
N LEU A 67 8.78 -19.70 9.71
CA LEU A 67 7.80 -18.86 8.99
C LEU A 67 7.94 -17.38 9.37
N GLU A 68 8.53 -17.06 10.53
CA GLU A 68 8.95 -15.68 10.87
C GLU A 68 10.01 -15.16 9.88
N THR A 69 10.78 -16.05 9.25
CA THR A 69 11.75 -15.67 8.20
C THR A 69 11.13 -15.48 6.82
N TYR A 70 9.83 -15.74 6.64
CA TYR A 70 9.15 -15.58 5.34
C TYR A 70 9.26 -14.16 4.81
N THR A 71 9.02 -13.17 5.68
CA THR A 71 9.11 -11.75 5.33
C THR A 71 10.53 -11.38 4.92
N THR A 72 11.54 -11.87 5.64
CA THR A 72 12.96 -11.65 5.33
C THR A 72 13.38 -12.29 4.01
N TRP A 73 13.04 -13.57 3.79
CA TRP A 73 13.40 -14.30 2.56
C TRP A 73 12.78 -13.71 1.31
N ASN A 74 11.58 -13.14 1.43
CA ASN A 74 10.89 -12.49 0.33
C ASN A 74 11.22 -10.99 0.23
N GLY A 75 12.19 -10.49 1.01
CA GLY A 75 12.58 -9.08 1.00
C GLY A 75 11.45 -8.12 1.41
N LEU A 76 10.44 -8.63 2.12
CA LEU A 76 9.27 -7.87 2.55
C LEU A 76 9.59 -6.95 3.72
N VAL A 77 10.53 -7.36 4.57
CA VAL A 77 11.03 -6.60 5.71
C VAL A 77 12.55 -6.76 5.72
N ASN A 78 13.27 -5.73 5.31
CA ASN A 78 14.74 -5.74 5.30
C ASN A 78 15.24 -4.50 6.04
N ASN A 79 16.23 -4.65 6.93
CA ASN A 79 16.87 -3.54 7.64
C ASN A 79 17.65 -2.61 6.69
N ASP A 80 18.09 -3.14 5.54
CA ASP A 80 18.84 -2.37 4.54
C ASP A 80 17.92 -1.59 3.59
N SER A 81 16.65 -1.99 3.47
CA SER A 81 15.65 -1.21 2.75
C SER A 81 14.97 -0.28 3.74
N PRO A 82 15.04 1.05 3.55
CA PRO A 82 14.37 1.96 4.45
C PRO A 82 12.88 1.69 4.51
N MET A 83 12.25 1.07 3.50
CA MET A 83 10.79 0.98 3.39
C MET A 83 10.33 -0.41 2.90
N PRO A 84 9.71 -1.23 3.77
CA PRO A 84 9.20 -2.55 3.40
C PRO A 84 7.94 -2.50 2.53
N ARG A 85 7.85 -3.33 1.48
CA ARG A 85 6.64 -3.52 0.64
C ARG A 85 5.48 -4.21 1.36
N VAL A 86 5.69 -4.60 2.61
CA VAL A 86 4.70 -5.23 3.46
C VAL A 86 3.40 -4.42 3.56
N GLU A 87 3.45 -3.08 3.49
CA GLU A 87 2.25 -2.25 3.52
C GLU A 87 1.33 -2.44 2.31
N GLU A 88 1.86 -2.85 1.15
CA GLU A 88 1.04 -3.23 -0.02
C GLU A 88 0.20 -4.48 0.29
N ILE A 89 0.81 -5.47 0.98
CA ILE A 89 0.16 -6.71 1.41
C ILE A 89 -0.96 -6.41 2.41
N TRP A 90 -0.68 -5.58 3.40
CA TRP A 90 -1.64 -5.23 4.45
C TRP A 90 -2.76 -4.31 3.94
N THR A 91 -2.43 -3.39 3.04
CA THR A 91 -3.41 -2.58 2.31
C THR A 91 -4.41 -3.47 1.58
N LEU A 92 -3.91 -4.45 0.83
CA LEU A 92 -4.78 -5.38 0.13
C LEU A 92 -5.61 -6.25 1.10
N ALA A 93 -5.03 -6.72 2.21
CA ALA A 93 -5.75 -7.49 3.21
C ALA A 93 -6.92 -6.70 3.83
N ALA A 94 -6.71 -5.42 4.16
CA ALA A 94 -7.77 -4.54 4.65
C ALA A 94 -8.89 -4.36 3.62
N VAL A 95 -8.53 -4.20 2.35
CA VAL A 95 -9.51 -4.09 1.26
C VAL A 95 -10.31 -5.38 1.08
N LEU A 96 -9.65 -6.54 1.14
CA LEU A 96 -10.34 -7.84 1.07
C LEU A 96 -11.29 -8.03 2.25
N THR A 97 -10.93 -7.51 3.43
CA THR A 97 -11.82 -7.48 4.60
C THR A 97 -13.08 -6.66 4.34
N ASP A 98 -12.95 -5.46 3.77
CA ASP A 98 -14.10 -4.61 3.38
C ASP A 98 -14.97 -5.27 2.30
N LEU A 99 -14.40 -6.18 1.49
CA LEU A 99 -15.14 -6.98 0.51
C LEU A 99 -15.80 -8.24 1.10
N GLY A 100 -15.66 -8.47 2.42
CA GLY A 100 -16.31 -9.56 3.15
C GLY A 100 -15.45 -10.81 3.35
N LEU A 101 -14.16 -10.77 3.02
CA LEU A 101 -13.25 -11.87 3.37
C LEU A 101 -12.85 -11.75 4.84
N HIS A 102 -12.88 -12.87 5.57
CA HIS A 102 -12.39 -12.89 6.94
C HIS A 102 -10.85 -12.92 6.95
N VAL A 103 -10.20 -11.83 7.32
CA VAL A 103 -8.74 -11.75 7.47
C VAL A 103 -8.36 -11.88 8.94
N SER A 104 -7.37 -12.73 9.24
CA SER A 104 -6.76 -12.83 10.58
C SER A 104 -5.41 -12.13 10.56
N TYR A 105 -5.23 -11.09 11.38
CA TYR A 105 -4.03 -10.25 11.39
C TYR A 105 -2.90 -10.76 12.30
N GLY A 106 -3.02 -11.98 12.83
CA GLY A 106 -1.94 -12.63 13.58
C GLY A 106 -2.33 -13.09 14.98
N PHE A 107 -1.49 -13.99 15.51
CA PHE A 107 -1.69 -14.84 16.69
C PHE A 107 -1.12 -14.24 17.99
N PHE A 108 -0.92 -12.92 18.08
CA PHE A 108 -0.59 -12.32 19.37
C PHE A 108 -1.84 -12.38 20.25
N LYS A 109 -1.73 -13.05 21.40
CA LYS A 109 -2.78 -13.31 22.40
C LYS A 109 -3.58 -12.07 22.88
N HIS A 110 -3.29 -10.87 22.37
CA HIS A 110 -3.81 -9.61 22.88
C HIS A 110 -4.40 -8.65 21.83
N GLU A 111 -4.22 -8.83 20.52
CA GLU A 111 -4.88 -7.97 19.51
C GLU A 111 -5.30 -8.74 18.24
N PRO A 112 -6.59 -9.10 18.08
CA PRO A 112 -7.09 -9.75 16.87
C PRO A 112 -7.33 -8.77 15.71
N ASN A 113 -7.00 -7.50 15.89
CA ASN A 113 -7.42 -6.41 15.02
C ASN A 113 -6.27 -5.92 14.13
N GLU A 114 -6.64 -5.28 13.02
CA GLU A 114 -5.72 -4.55 12.16
C GLU A 114 -4.95 -3.48 12.97
N PRO A 115 -3.61 -3.41 12.88
CA PRO A 115 -2.79 -2.49 13.64
C PRO A 115 -3.05 -1.05 13.19
N LEU A 116 -3.10 -0.16 14.18
CA LEU A 116 -3.22 1.28 13.97
C LEU A 116 -2.03 1.82 13.18
N ASN A 117 -0.83 1.44 13.60
CA ASN A 117 0.41 1.99 13.07
C ASN A 117 0.79 1.34 11.75
N ALA A 118 1.62 2.05 11.01
CA ALA A 118 2.29 1.49 9.86
C ALA A 118 3.37 0.48 10.28
N LEU A 119 3.59 -0.51 9.42
CA LEU A 119 4.51 -1.62 9.65
C LEU A 119 5.97 -1.24 9.48
N TRP A 120 6.26 -0.09 8.88
CA TRP A 120 7.61 0.45 8.86
C TRP A 120 8.08 0.92 10.26
N ASP A 121 7.19 0.98 11.24
CA ASP A 121 7.51 1.28 12.65
C ASP A 121 7.32 0.05 13.58
N LEU A 122 6.97 -1.13 13.02
CA LEU A 122 6.71 -2.36 13.79
C LEU A 122 7.89 -3.36 13.72
N PRO A 123 8.02 -4.29 14.69
CA PRO A 123 9.08 -5.30 14.71
C PRO A 123 9.08 -6.18 13.45
N GLN A 124 10.25 -6.66 13.03
CA GLN A 124 10.38 -7.50 11.83
C GLN A 124 9.60 -8.82 11.90
N GLU A 125 9.36 -9.30 13.12
CA GLU A 125 8.63 -10.52 13.45
C GLU A 125 7.10 -10.36 13.29
N THR A 126 6.62 -9.20 12.82
CA THR A 126 5.18 -8.99 12.62
C THR A 126 4.66 -9.95 11.54
N PRO A 127 3.76 -10.90 11.88
CA PRO A 127 3.28 -11.90 10.93
C PRO A 127 2.41 -11.25 9.85
N LEU A 128 2.37 -11.85 8.66
CA LEU A 128 1.48 -11.36 7.60
C LEU A 128 0.01 -11.72 7.89
N PRO A 129 -0.95 -10.95 7.34
CA PRO A 129 -2.36 -11.28 7.46
C PRO A 129 -2.67 -12.61 6.77
N LEU A 130 -3.50 -13.41 7.42
CA LEU A 130 -3.96 -14.70 6.94
C LEU A 130 -5.36 -14.62 6.39
N ILE A 131 -5.57 -15.30 5.27
CA ILE A 131 -6.85 -15.33 4.59
C ILE A 131 -7.24 -16.79 4.35
N PRO A 132 -8.43 -17.23 4.77
CA PRO A 132 -8.97 -18.53 4.46
C PRO A 132 -9.46 -18.54 3.01
N PHE A 133 -8.51 -18.69 2.09
CA PHE A 133 -8.79 -18.81 0.66
C PHE A 133 -9.56 -20.09 0.29
N SER A 134 -9.74 -21.02 1.24
CA SER A 134 -10.63 -22.19 1.12
C SER A 134 -12.10 -21.80 0.94
N ASN A 135 -12.49 -20.58 1.30
CA ASN A 135 -13.86 -20.08 1.18
C ASN A 135 -14.11 -19.31 -0.12
N LEU A 136 -13.14 -19.26 -1.04
CA LEU A 136 -13.35 -18.61 -2.33
C LEU A 136 -14.30 -19.44 -3.21
N PRO A 137 -15.13 -18.79 -4.05
CA PRO A 137 -15.96 -19.50 -5.01
C PRO A 137 -15.11 -20.44 -5.88
N PRO A 138 -15.62 -21.61 -6.29
CA PRO A 138 -14.88 -22.56 -7.15
C PRO A 138 -14.34 -21.93 -8.44
N GLN A 139 -15.01 -20.88 -8.94
CA GLN A 139 -14.59 -20.12 -10.12
C GLN A 139 -13.28 -19.35 -9.90
N ALA A 140 -13.01 -18.88 -8.68
CA ALA A 140 -11.74 -18.23 -8.33
C ALA A 140 -10.58 -19.24 -8.27
N MET A 141 -10.87 -20.52 -7.97
CA MET A 141 -9.87 -21.60 -7.98
C MET A 141 -9.41 -21.95 -9.41
N ASN A 142 -10.18 -21.61 -10.44
CA ASN A 142 -9.81 -21.81 -11.84
C ASN A 142 -8.74 -20.81 -12.35
N TYR A 143 -8.47 -19.75 -11.59
CA TYR A 143 -7.42 -18.77 -11.87
C TYR A 143 -6.43 -18.71 -10.70
N PRO A 144 -5.70 -19.81 -10.40
CA PRO A 144 -4.85 -19.89 -9.22
C PRO A 144 -3.59 -19.02 -9.34
N VAL A 145 -3.33 -18.48 -10.53
CA VAL A 145 -2.12 -17.72 -10.85
C VAL A 145 -2.45 -16.24 -10.91
N TRP A 146 -2.03 -15.52 -9.88
CA TRP A 146 -2.05 -14.06 -9.83
C TRP A 146 -0.87 -13.47 -10.60
N CYS A 147 -0.73 -13.82 -11.88
CA CYS A 147 0.33 -13.26 -12.71
C CYS A 147 -0.09 -11.91 -13.27
N PRO A 148 0.69 -10.84 -13.03
CA PRO A 148 0.43 -9.56 -13.67
C PRO A 148 0.70 -9.66 -15.17
N SER A 149 0.10 -8.75 -15.94
CA SER A 149 0.44 -8.57 -17.36
C SER A 149 1.94 -8.31 -17.54
N PRO A 150 2.55 -8.61 -18.71
CA PRO A 150 3.97 -8.32 -18.96
C PRO A 150 4.34 -6.87 -18.66
N VAL A 151 5.55 -6.66 -18.15
CA VAL A 151 6.04 -5.33 -17.76
C VAL A 151 6.08 -4.40 -18.98
N PRO A 152 5.48 -3.19 -18.92
CA PRO A 152 5.55 -2.21 -19.98
C PRO A 152 6.98 -1.74 -20.25
N ASN A 153 7.22 -1.21 -21.44
CA ASN A 153 8.51 -0.61 -21.78
C ASN A 153 8.88 0.53 -20.83
N VAL A 154 10.17 0.63 -20.52
CA VAL A 154 10.72 1.74 -19.74
C VAL A 154 10.61 3.01 -20.56
N THR A 155 9.85 3.98 -20.05
CA THR A 155 9.70 5.32 -20.63
C THR A 155 9.88 6.34 -19.52
N LYS A 156 10.26 7.58 -19.88
CA LYS A 156 10.39 8.66 -18.89
C LYS A 156 9.10 8.88 -18.09
N ILE A 157 7.94 8.72 -18.72
CA ILE A 157 6.63 8.83 -18.05
C ILE A 157 6.47 7.70 -17.03
N ASN A 158 6.77 6.46 -17.42
CA ASN A 158 6.60 5.32 -16.53
C ASN A 158 7.57 5.35 -15.34
N ASP A 159 8.81 5.78 -15.59
CA ASP A 159 9.84 5.99 -14.58
C ASP A 159 9.43 7.10 -13.59
N THR A 160 9.08 8.30 -14.09
CA THR A 160 8.78 9.46 -13.24
C THR A 160 7.55 9.25 -12.36
N TRP A 161 6.51 8.60 -12.89
CA TRP A 161 5.23 8.40 -12.20
C TRP A 161 5.10 7.04 -11.52
N ASP A 162 6.22 6.30 -11.37
CA ASP A 162 6.24 5.01 -10.70
C ASP A 162 5.17 4.05 -11.28
N ARG A 163 5.07 4.00 -12.62
CA ARG A 163 4.10 3.18 -13.38
C ARG A 163 4.68 1.87 -13.92
N ILE A 164 5.92 1.57 -13.55
CA ILE A 164 6.61 0.31 -13.82
C ILE A 164 7.39 -0.11 -12.58
N VAL A 165 7.66 -1.42 -12.44
CA VAL A 165 8.56 -1.92 -11.40
C VAL A 165 9.98 -1.80 -11.91
N GLN A 166 10.81 -0.99 -11.25
CA GLN A 166 12.23 -0.90 -11.55
C GLN A 166 13.03 -1.96 -10.80
N ASP A 167 12.72 -2.11 -9.51
CA ASP A 167 13.32 -3.08 -8.63
C ASP A 167 12.20 -3.62 -7.71
N PRO A 168 12.01 -4.95 -7.64
CA PRO A 168 10.94 -5.56 -6.86
C PRO A 168 11.06 -5.33 -5.35
N SER A 169 12.22 -4.93 -4.85
CA SER A 169 12.48 -4.61 -3.45
C SER A 169 12.09 -3.18 -3.05
N PHE A 170 11.88 -2.29 -4.03
CA PHE A 170 11.48 -0.91 -3.76
C PHE A 170 9.96 -0.79 -3.61
N PRO A 171 9.47 -0.10 -2.58
CA PRO A 171 8.05 0.16 -2.42
C PRO A 171 7.57 1.27 -3.34
N SER A 172 6.25 1.42 -3.41
CA SER A 172 5.63 2.49 -4.17
C SER A 172 6.14 3.87 -3.74
N LEU A 173 6.33 4.76 -4.72
CA LEU A 173 6.69 6.16 -4.51
C LEU A 173 5.67 6.84 -3.59
N VAL A 174 4.40 6.45 -3.69
CA VAL A 174 3.31 6.91 -2.82
C VAL A 174 3.59 6.54 -1.36
N SER A 175 3.99 5.30 -1.08
CA SER A 175 4.28 4.85 0.29
C SER A 175 5.51 5.58 0.85
N MET A 176 6.57 5.70 0.05
CA MET A 176 7.77 6.46 0.42
C MET A 176 7.43 7.91 0.76
N PHE A 177 6.63 8.54 -0.09
CA PHE A 177 6.22 9.92 0.09
C PHE A 177 5.34 10.10 1.32
N PHE A 178 4.32 9.26 1.48
CA PHE A 178 3.40 9.31 2.61
C PHE A 178 4.16 9.22 3.93
N ARG A 179 5.07 8.24 4.06
CA ARG A 179 5.91 8.12 5.26
C ARG A 179 6.79 9.36 5.47
N SER A 180 7.41 9.91 4.43
CA SER A 180 8.17 11.16 4.57
C SER A 180 7.29 12.29 5.11
N GLN A 181 6.03 12.40 4.67
CA GLN A 181 5.10 13.38 5.20
C GLN A 181 4.75 13.15 6.67
N VAL A 182 4.51 11.90 7.07
CA VAL A 182 4.25 11.53 8.47
C VAL A 182 5.44 11.88 9.35
N TYR A 183 6.66 11.51 8.96
CA TYR A 183 7.88 11.84 9.72
C TYR A 183 8.11 13.35 9.82
N ASP A 184 7.99 14.09 8.71
CA ASP A 184 8.12 15.56 8.72
C ASP A 184 7.10 16.22 9.66
N MET A 185 5.86 15.70 9.74
CA MET A 185 4.84 16.18 10.66
C MET A 185 5.15 15.88 12.12
N LEU A 186 5.55 14.64 12.42
CA LEU A 186 5.86 14.17 13.77
C LEU A 186 7.04 14.97 14.34
N MET A 187 8.10 15.15 13.54
CA MET A 187 9.25 15.96 13.91
C MET A 187 8.88 17.43 14.12
N ALA A 188 7.91 17.95 13.36
CA ALA A 188 7.38 19.30 13.54
C ALA A 188 6.40 19.45 14.72
N ARG A 189 6.12 18.39 15.50
CA ARG A 189 5.20 18.35 16.66
C ARG A 189 3.80 18.94 16.37
N ARG A 190 3.25 18.68 15.19
CA ARG A 190 1.96 19.27 14.75
C ARG A 190 0.78 18.36 15.10
N ARG A 191 -0.37 18.96 15.47
CA ARG A 191 -1.64 18.26 15.75
C ARG A 191 -2.15 17.40 14.59
N THR A 192 -1.78 17.72 13.34
CA THR A 192 -2.10 16.91 12.15
C THR A 192 -1.52 15.51 12.19
N ALA A 193 -0.47 15.27 13.00
CA ALA A 193 0.24 14.01 13.00
C ALA A 193 -0.63 12.82 13.47
N THR A 194 -1.51 13.04 14.44
CA THR A 194 -2.26 11.91 15.07
C THR A 194 -3.27 11.26 14.13
N CYS A 195 -3.81 11.99 13.15
CA CYS A 195 -4.74 11.40 12.18
C CYS A 195 -4.03 10.60 11.08
N MET A 196 -2.75 10.91 10.81
CA MET A 196 -1.94 10.19 9.83
C MET A 196 -1.16 9.03 10.44
N GLU A 197 -1.14 8.91 11.78
CA GLU A 197 -0.64 7.73 12.50
C GLU A 197 -1.55 6.50 12.31
N ASP A 198 -2.87 6.71 12.22
CA ASP A 198 -3.83 5.62 11.95
C ASP A 198 -3.83 5.26 10.47
N MET A 199 -3.14 4.17 10.13
CA MET A 199 -2.99 3.65 8.76
C MET A 199 -4.24 2.97 8.22
N ARG A 200 -5.12 2.51 9.10
CA ARG A 200 -6.30 1.70 8.77
C ARG A 200 -7.20 2.33 7.70
N PRO A 201 -7.59 3.62 7.78
CA PRO A 201 -8.38 4.23 6.72
C PRO A 201 -7.59 4.35 5.39
N TYR A 202 -6.29 4.61 5.43
CA TYR A 202 -5.46 4.70 4.23
C TYR A 202 -5.29 3.34 3.52
N ARG A 203 -5.16 2.25 4.30
CA ARG A 203 -5.17 0.87 3.79
C ARG A 203 -6.50 0.54 3.08
N ARG A 204 -7.64 0.89 3.67
CA ARG A 204 -8.98 0.69 3.05
C ARG A 204 -9.17 1.47 1.74
N LEU A 205 -8.51 2.62 1.62
CA LEU A 205 -8.49 3.40 0.37
C LEU A 205 -7.59 2.80 -0.71
N GLY A 206 -6.73 1.83 -0.39
CA GLY A 206 -5.77 1.24 -1.34
C GLY A 206 -4.49 2.07 -1.51
N MET A 207 -4.18 2.99 -0.58
CA MET A 207 -3.13 4.01 -0.76
C MET A 207 -1.79 3.45 -1.25
N CYS A 208 -1.29 2.38 -0.64
CA CYS A 208 0.02 1.81 -0.98
C CYS A 208 0.05 1.12 -2.35
N ILE A 209 -1.11 0.80 -2.93
CA ILE A 209 -1.25 0.17 -4.25
C ILE A 209 -1.23 1.22 -5.37
N TRP A 210 -1.68 2.45 -5.09
CA TRP A 210 -1.88 3.46 -6.12
C TRP A 210 -0.60 3.95 -6.79
N ASP A 211 -0.72 4.30 -8.07
CA ASP A 211 0.37 4.93 -8.81
C ASP A 211 0.52 6.41 -8.44
N ALA A 212 1.71 6.95 -8.68
CA ALA A 212 2.02 8.32 -8.29
C ALA A 212 1.19 9.36 -9.06
N TRP A 213 0.82 9.08 -10.31
CA TRP A 213 -0.01 10.00 -11.10
C TRP A 213 -1.43 10.12 -10.54
N ARG A 214 -2.04 9.02 -10.11
CA ARG A 214 -3.36 9.04 -9.47
C ARG A 214 -3.35 9.89 -8.21
N VAL A 215 -2.37 9.67 -7.34
CA VAL A 215 -2.24 10.38 -6.05
C VAL A 215 -1.89 11.86 -6.27
N TYR A 216 -1.04 12.15 -7.25
CA TYR A 216 -0.75 13.53 -7.67
C TYR A 216 -1.98 14.24 -8.22
N SER A 217 -2.78 13.57 -9.05
CA SER A 217 -4.01 14.13 -9.62
C SER A 217 -5.04 14.46 -8.55
N ALA A 218 -5.08 13.70 -7.45
CA ALA A 218 -5.87 14.00 -6.26
C ALA A 218 -5.28 15.13 -5.39
N GLY A 219 -4.14 15.70 -5.76
CA GLY A 219 -3.47 16.77 -5.03
C GLY A 219 -2.80 16.32 -3.73
N LEU A 220 -2.49 15.03 -3.60
CA LEU A 220 -1.93 14.37 -2.41
C LEU A 220 -0.42 14.10 -2.53
N LEU A 221 0.15 14.32 -3.71
CA LEU A 221 1.58 14.13 -4.00
C LEU A 221 2.15 15.38 -4.66
N SER A 222 3.44 15.66 -4.40
CA SER A 222 4.18 16.73 -5.07
C SER A 222 5.60 16.28 -5.37
N PHE A 223 6.15 16.70 -6.52
CA PHE A 223 7.50 16.35 -6.94
C PHE A 223 8.50 17.47 -6.62
N ARG A 224 9.68 17.09 -6.14
CA ARG A 224 10.85 17.98 -6.05
C ARG A 224 11.76 17.77 -7.25
N CYS A 225 11.24 17.92 -8.46
CA CYS A 225 12.03 17.80 -9.69
C CYS A 225 12.30 19.18 -10.30
N VAL A 226 13.33 19.27 -11.14
CA VAL A 226 13.63 20.47 -11.95
C VAL A 226 13.24 20.18 -13.39
N GLY A 227 12.47 21.08 -14.00
CA GLY A 227 12.05 21.00 -15.40
C GLY A 227 10.69 20.32 -15.62
N MET A 228 10.18 20.43 -16.85
CA MET A 228 8.85 19.93 -17.22
C MET A 228 8.76 18.40 -17.12
N ILE A 229 7.80 17.92 -16.35
CA ILE A 229 7.52 16.49 -16.16
C ILE A 229 6.44 16.06 -17.16
N PRO A 230 6.72 15.12 -18.08
CA PRO A 230 5.70 14.62 -19.00
C PRO A 230 4.63 13.85 -18.23
N THR A 231 3.36 14.03 -18.61
CA THR A 231 2.21 13.38 -17.97
C THR A 231 1.76 12.15 -18.76
N PRO A 232 1.10 11.17 -18.12
CA PRO A 232 0.49 10.05 -18.83
C PRO A 232 -0.57 10.43 -19.86
N THR A 233 -1.15 11.64 -19.76
CA THR A 233 -2.18 12.16 -20.67
C THR A 233 -1.62 13.00 -21.82
N GLY A 234 -0.30 13.05 -21.98
CA GLY A 234 0.37 13.72 -23.12
C GLY A 234 0.68 15.21 -22.91
N GLY A 235 0.35 15.77 -21.75
CA GLY A 235 0.76 17.12 -21.33
C GLY A 235 2.04 17.14 -20.50
N PHE A 236 2.30 18.28 -19.86
CA PHE A 236 3.42 18.46 -18.95
C PHE A 236 2.97 19.13 -17.64
N VAL A 237 3.60 18.73 -16.53
CA VAL A 237 3.48 19.37 -15.23
C VAL A 237 4.77 20.15 -14.97
N GLU A 238 4.63 21.42 -14.58
CA GLU A 238 5.74 22.18 -14.05
C GLU A 238 5.87 21.90 -12.54
N PRO A 239 6.95 21.24 -12.09
CA PRO A 239 7.13 20.97 -10.67
C PRO A 239 7.36 22.27 -9.93
N SER A 240 6.47 22.59 -8.99
CA SER A 240 6.71 23.64 -8.01
C SER A 240 7.44 23.02 -6.81
N ARG A 241 8.58 23.61 -6.41
CA ARG A 241 9.17 23.26 -5.10
C ARG A 241 8.09 23.50 -4.05
N PRO A 242 7.64 22.47 -3.30
CA PRO A 242 6.57 22.67 -2.34
C PRO A 242 7.12 23.54 -1.22
N GLY A 243 6.79 24.83 -1.24
CA GLY A 243 6.98 25.70 -0.10
C GLY A 243 6.18 25.16 1.09
N LEU A 244 6.48 25.65 2.30
CA LEU A 244 5.82 25.21 3.54
C LEU A 244 4.28 25.24 3.45
N HIS A 245 3.73 26.20 2.70
CA HIS A 245 2.30 26.32 2.42
C HIS A 245 1.73 25.14 1.62
N ASN A 246 2.42 24.71 0.56
CA ASN A 246 1.97 23.59 -0.27
C ASN A 246 2.06 22.27 0.48
N VAL A 247 3.11 22.08 1.29
CA VAL A 247 3.21 20.95 2.20
C VAL A 247 1.99 20.94 3.14
N ARG A 248 1.70 22.06 3.82
CA ARG A 248 0.55 22.14 4.73
C ARG A 248 -0.80 21.88 4.05
N LYS A 249 -1.01 22.38 2.83
CA LYS A 249 -2.23 22.10 2.05
C LYS A 249 -2.39 20.60 1.78
N MET A 250 -1.33 19.95 1.33
CA MET A 250 -1.33 18.53 1.03
C MET A 250 -1.55 17.68 2.29
N GLN A 251 -0.97 18.08 3.41
CA GLN A 251 -1.21 17.50 4.72
C GLN A 251 -2.70 17.57 5.13
N ILE A 252 -3.34 18.73 4.95
CA ILE A 252 -4.78 18.90 5.17
C ILE A 252 -5.58 17.98 4.25
N ARG A 253 -5.17 17.85 2.97
CA ARG A 253 -5.84 16.96 2.03
C ARG A 253 -5.73 15.48 2.44
N TRP A 254 -4.58 15.04 2.97
CA TRP A 254 -4.42 13.68 3.49
C TRP A 254 -5.33 13.37 4.67
N ALA A 255 -5.54 14.33 5.58
CA ALA A 255 -6.49 14.19 6.67
C ALA A 255 -7.95 14.22 6.17
N ALA A 256 -8.28 15.16 5.28
CA ALA A 256 -9.61 15.30 4.71
C ALA A 256 -10.03 14.04 3.93
N LEU A 257 -9.09 13.37 3.25
CA LEU A 257 -9.34 12.14 2.50
C LEU A 257 -9.98 11.02 3.36
N ILE A 258 -9.70 11.01 4.67
CA ILE A 258 -10.24 10.04 5.62
C ILE A 258 -11.36 10.63 6.51
N GLY A 259 -11.93 11.77 6.09
CA GLY A 259 -12.99 12.46 6.81
C GLY A 259 -12.56 13.09 8.13
N LYS A 260 -11.27 13.45 8.26
CA LYS A 260 -10.73 14.14 9.45
C LYS A 260 -10.43 15.60 9.12
N ASP A 261 -10.80 16.47 10.05
CA ASP A 261 -10.44 17.89 10.00
C ASP A 261 -9.10 18.15 10.72
N VAL A 262 -8.43 19.24 10.32
CA VAL A 262 -7.11 19.68 10.80
C VAL A 262 -7.18 21.02 11.52
#